data_AF-A0A353M062-F1
#
_entry.id   AF-A0A353M062-F1
#
_cell.length_a   1.000
_cell.length_b   1.000
_cell.length_c   1.000
_cell.angle_alpha   90.00
_cell.angle_beta   90.00
_cell.angle_gamma   90.00
#
_symmetry.space_group_name_H-M   'P 1'
#
loop_
_entity.id
_entity.type
_entity.pdbx_description
1 polymer ?
#
loop_
_entity_poly.entity_id
_entity_poly.type
_entity_poly.pdbx_seq_one_letter_code
_entity_poly.pdbx_strand_id
1 'polypeptide(L)'
;MGYYIVIGIDDYQYESDLLDGPVEDAKKVYKTLFEGNKLAGLGELLINSDASRDRIRYWIQEAVELAQSSADYLVIYFSGNTGVDFLSPWDDDGSSDESEIITDVTLESWVRGFPGNVTLIIDGAHSATMADGKAFRPFALREVEYTVLAGAQDGQMVTYDPNFGHSVFTHWLLTGIESKAADSLPHDGDITALELYEYTKKKMYEYFNNNTDSDYHVPAFHEGYDGDTVIYRY
;
A
#
# COMPACT_ATOMS: atom_id res chain seq x y z
N MET A 1 5.33 17.80 -3.64
CA MET A 1 6.03 17.20 -2.48
C MET A 1 5.38 15.86 -2.20
N GLY A 2 6.14 14.89 -1.70
CA GLY A 2 5.62 13.56 -1.36
C GLY A 2 5.21 13.48 0.10
N TYR A 3 4.03 12.92 0.36
CA TYR A 3 3.48 12.64 1.67
C TYR A 3 3.40 11.12 1.83
N TYR A 4 3.84 10.59 2.96
CA TYR A 4 3.96 9.14 3.17
C TYR A 4 3.31 8.75 4.49
N ILE A 5 2.35 7.84 4.43
CA ILE A 5 1.72 7.25 5.60
C ILE A 5 1.94 5.75 5.47
N VAL A 6 2.83 5.22 6.31
CA VAL A 6 3.29 3.83 6.23
C VAL A 6 2.80 3.09 7.46
N ILE A 7 2.00 2.06 7.25
CA ILE A 7 1.25 1.36 8.28
C ILE A 7 1.68 -0.11 8.28
N GLY A 8 2.06 -0.63 9.44
CA GLY A 8 2.40 -2.04 9.63
C GLY A 8 1.84 -2.56 10.94
N ILE A 9 0.99 -3.58 10.90
CA ILE A 9 0.33 -4.11 12.09
C ILE A 9 0.52 -5.61 12.11
N ASP A 10 1.29 -6.08 13.09
CA ASP A 10 1.48 -7.51 13.38
C ASP A 10 0.85 -7.96 14.70
N ASP A 11 0.53 -7.04 15.61
CA ASP A 11 -0.03 -7.28 16.94
C ASP A 11 -1.36 -6.54 17.11
N TYR A 12 -2.47 -7.18 16.72
CA TYR A 12 -3.83 -6.60 16.82
C TYR A 12 -4.38 -6.68 18.25
N GLN A 13 -5.11 -5.65 18.68
CA GLN A 13 -5.62 -5.54 20.04
C GLN A 13 -6.47 -6.74 20.48
N TYR A 14 -7.27 -7.28 19.56
CA TYR A 14 -8.28 -8.31 19.82
C TYR A 14 -7.92 -9.69 19.24
N GLU A 15 -6.74 -9.84 18.63
CA GLU A 15 -6.23 -11.12 18.15
C GLU A 15 -5.13 -11.65 19.09
N SER A 16 -5.02 -12.97 19.19
CA SER A 16 -4.00 -13.60 20.05
C SER A 16 -2.71 -13.95 19.31
N ASP A 17 -2.77 -14.04 17.99
CA ASP A 17 -1.69 -14.50 17.14
C ASP A 17 -1.04 -13.30 16.44
N LEU A 18 0.30 -13.32 16.36
CA LEU A 18 1.05 -12.30 15.65
C LEU A 18 1.14 -12.66 14.16
N LEU A 19 1.09 -11.65 13.30
CA LEU A 19 1.42 -11.81 11.89
C LEU A 19 2.94 -11.78 11.68
N ASP A 20 3.43 -12.57 10.73
CA ASP A 20 4.85 -12.53 10.36
C ASP A 20 5.09 -11.46 9.30
N GLY A 21 5.85 -10.40 9.65
CA GLY A 21 6.40 -9.45 8.68
C GLY A 21 5.86 -8.01 8.65
N PRO A 22 4.56 -7.72 8.89
CA PRO A 22 3.99 -6.40 8.60
C PRO A 22 4.71 -5.18 9.18
N VAL A 23 5.19 -5.27 10.42
CA VAL A 23 5.94 -4.18 11.06
C VAL A 23 7.33 -4.01 10.41
N GLU A 24 8.02 -5.10 10.07
CA GLU A 24 9.33 -5.03 9.43
C GLU A 24 9.22 -4.54 7.98
N ASP A 25 8.17 -4.96 7.27
CA ASP A 25 7.77 -4.44 5.97
C ASP A 25 7.56 -2.92 6.03
N ALA A 26 6.70 -2.44 6.93
CA ALA A 26 6.41 -1.01 7.10
C ALA A 26 7.67 -0.20 7.45
N LYS A 27 8.50 -0.67 8.40
CA LYS A 27 9.77 0.01 8.75
C LYS A 27 10.68 0.17 7.54
N LYS A 28 10.80 -0.88 6.73
CA LYS A 28 11.69 -0.90 5.57
C LYS A 28 11.13 -0.03 4.43
N VAL A 29 9.83 -0.08 4.20
CA VAL A 29 9.13 0.82 3.26
C VAL A 29 9.28 2.27 3.65
N TYR A 30 9.08 2.62 4.93
CA TYR A 30 9.26 3.99 5.41
C TYR A 30 10.69 4.48 5.17
N LYS A 31 11.68 3.67 5.53
CA LYS A 31 13.09 4.00 5.30
C LYS A 31 13.40 4.21 3.82
N THR A 32 12.86 3.37 2.94
CA THR A 32 13.16 3.44 1.51
C THR A 32 12.39 4.57 0.80
N LEU A 33 11.06 4.62 0.97
CA LEU A 33 10.19 5.56 0.27
C LEU A 33 10.23 6.98 0.83
N PHE A 34 10.35 7.14 2.16
CA PHE A 34 10.37 8.46 2.77
C PHE A 34 11.81 8.97 2.95
N GLU A 35 12.65 8.27 3.73
CA GLU A 35 13.99 8.77 4.06
C GLU A 35 14.94 8.78 2.84
N GLY A 36 14.72 7.89 1.87
CA GLY A 36 15.49 7.81 0.64
C GLY A 36 15.08 8.78 -0.46
N ASN A 37 13.94 9.47 -0.34
CA ASN A 37 13.34 10.22 -1.43
C ASN A 37 13.67 11.72 -1.38
N LYS A 38 14.11 12.26 -2.52
CA LYS A 38 14.47 13.68 -2.66
C LYS A 38 13.30 14.66 -2.51
N LEU A 39 12.05 14.20 -2.62
CA LEU A 39 10.84 15.02 -2.62
C LEU A 39 9.99 14.88 -1.35
N ALA A 40 10.48 14.19 -0.33
CA ALA A 40 9.75 13.91 0.90
C ALA A 40 9.40 15.19 1.69
N GLY A 41 8.11 15.38 1.97
CA GLY A 41 7.55 16.42 2.83
C GLY A 41 7.19 15.86 4.20
N LEU A 42 6.00 15.26 4.31
CA LEU A 42 5.53 14.57 5.52
C LEU A 42 5.79 13.07 5.41
N GLY A 43 6.25 12.46 6.50
CA GLY A 43 6.33 11.01 6.65
C GLY A 43 5.86 10.63 8.04
N GLU A 44 4.92 9.69 8.11
CA GLU A 44 4.52 9.03 9.36
C GLU A 44 4.62 7.52 9.22
N LEU A 45 5.18 6.88 10.25
CA LEU A 45 5.20 5.43 10.43
C LEU A 45 4.28 5.06 11.59
N LEU A 46 3.21 4.32 11.30
CA LEU A 46 2.24 3.84 12.28
C LEU A 46 2.40 2.33 12.44
N ILE A 47 2.77 1.88 13.64
CA ILE A 47 2.98 0.46 13.94
C ILE A 47 2.15 0.01 15.12
N ASN A 48 1.50 -1.15 14.99
CA ASN A 48 0.69 -1.76 16.04
C ASN A 48 -0.24 -0.74 16.71
N SER A 49 -0.13 -0.52 18.02
CA SER A 49 -1.02 0.38 18.76
C SER A 49 -1.00 1.85 18.33
N ASP A 50 0.03 2.28 17.59
CA ASP A 50 0.04 3.62 16.97
C ASP A 50 -0.84 3.69 15.71
N ALA A 51 -1.15 2.55 15.10
CA ALA A 51 -2.00 2.39 13.91
C ALA A 51 -3.47 2.11 14.25
N SER A 52 -3.99 2.78 15.29
CA SER A 52 -5.43 2.81 15.52
C SER A 52 -6.15 3.53 14.38
N ARG A 53 -7.44 3.22 14.20
CA ARG A 53 -8.26 3.82 13.14
C ARG A 53 -8.24 5.35 13.16
N ASP A 54 -8.36 5.91 14.37
CA ASP A 54 -8.34 7.36 14.58
C ASP A 54 -6.97 7.97 14.26
N ARG A 55 -5.87 7.28 14.57
CA ARG A 55 -4.51 7.74 14.26
C ARG A 55 -4.23 7.69 12.76
N ILE A 56 -4.64 6.62 12.08
CA ILE A 56 -4.54 6.49 10.62
C ILE A 56 -5.31 7.64 9.95
N ARG A 57 -6.57 7.86 10.35
CA ARG A 57 -7.39 8.96 9.85
C ARG A 57 -6.73 10.31 10.08
N TYR A 58 -6.25 10.57 11.31
CA TYR A 58 -5.61 11.83 11.67
C TYR A 58 -4.48 12.17 10.70
N TRP A 59 -3.55 11.25 10.47
CA TRP A 59 -2.40 11.53 9.61
C TRP A 59 -2.75 11.67 8.13
N ILE A 60 -3.78 10.96 7.66
CA ILE A 60 -4.32 11.17 6.30
C ILE A 60 -4.86 12.60 6.19
N GLN A 61 -5.63 13.05 7.18
CA GLN A 61 -6.19 14.40 7.18
C GLN A 61 -5.09 15.47 7.29
N GLU A 62 -4.05 15.26 8.08
CA GLU A 62 -2.89 16.16 8.14
C GLU A 62 -2.19 16.27 6.77
N ALA A 63 -2.03 15.15 6.05
CA ALA A 63 -1.46 15.18 4.70
C ALA A 63 -2.34 15.98 3.72
N VAL A 64 -3.66 15.81 3.80
CA VAL A 64 -4.64 16.58 3.01
C VAL A 64 -4.57 18.07 3.33
N GLU A 65 -4.47 18.46 4.59
CA GLU A 65 -4.41 19.86 5.01
C GLU A 65 -3.09 20.54 4.64
N LEU A 66 -1.98 19.80 4.64
CA LEU A 66 -0.66 20.32 4.34
C LEU A 66 -0.35 20.40 2.84
N ALA A 67 -1.04 19.63 2.00
CA ALA A 67 -0.85 19.66 0.55
C ALA A 67 -1.38 20.97 -0.05
N GLN A 68 -0.63 21.55 -0.98
CA GLN A 68 -0.89 22.89 -1.52
C GLN A 68 -1.03 22.92 -3.04
N SER A 69 -0.69 21.81 -3.72
CA SER A 69 -0.57 21.77 -5.17
C SER A 69 -1.05 20.45 -5.76
N SER A 70 -1.54 20.48 -6.99
CA SER A 70 -1.84 19.28 -7.78
C SER A 70 -0.59 18.50 -8.19
N ALA A 71 0.61 19.04 -7.95
CA ALA A 71 1.88 18.33 -8.09
C ALA A 71 2.33 17.62 -6.79
N ASP A 72 1.58 17.76 -5.70
CA ASP A 72 1.77 16.97 -4.49
C ASP A 72 1.23 15.56 -4.69
N TYR A 73 1.79 14.59 -3.97
CA TYR A 73 1.34 13.21 -4.04
C TYR A 73 1.38 12.56 -2.66
N LEU A 74 0.41 11.71 -2.37
CA LEU A 74 0.27 10.96 -1.13
C LEU A 74 0.45 9.48 -1.43
N VAL A 75 1.39 8.83 -0.75
CA VAL A 75 1.56 7.38 -0.76
C VAL A 75 1.12 6.81 0.58
N ILE A 76 0.11 5.97 0.57
CA ILE A 76 -0.33 5.19 1.73
C ILE A 76 0.14 3.76 1.51
N TYR A 77 1.00 3.26 2.39
CA TYR A 77 1.40 1.86 2.42
C TYR A 77 0.74 1.18 3.62
N PHE A 78 0.12 0.03 3.40
CA PHE A 78 -0.49 -0.79 4.44
C PHE A 78 0.02 -2.23 4.35
N SER A 79 0.53 -2.77 5.45
CA SER A 79 0.79 -4.20 5.62
C SER A 79 0.11 -4.71 6.89
N GLY A 80 -0.66 -5.79 6.76
CA GLY A 80 -1.45 -6.34 7.85
C GLY A 80 -2.68 -7.14 7.39
N ASN A 81 -3.62 -7.36 8.32
CA ASN A 81 -4.90 -7.98 8.06
C ASN A 81 -5.73 -7.10 7.12
N THR A 82 -6.20 -7.74 6.07
CA THR A 82 -7.05 -7.18 5.03
C THR A 82 -8.04 -8.26 4.63
N GLY A 83 -9.21 -7.83 4.17
CA GLY A 83 -10.21 -8.73 3.63
C GLY A 83 -10.85 -8.14 2.39
N VAL A 84 -12.01 -8.69 2.03
CA VAL A 84 -12.78 -8.18 0.89
C VAL A 84 -13.27 -6.77 1.23
N ASP A 85 -12.70 -5.77 0.57
CA ASP A 85 -13.10 -4.35 0.66
C ASP A 85 -12.85 -3.68 2.04
N PHE A 86 -11.85 -4.15 2.79
CA PHE A 86 -11.42 -3.46 4.01
C PHE A 86 -9.96 -3.68 4.41
N LEU A 87 -9.43 -2.72 5.16
CA LEU A 87 -8.20 -2.79 5.95
C LEU A 87 -8.55 -2.83 7.43
N SER A 88 -7.88 -3.69 8.20
CA SER A 88 -8.04 -3.76 9.66
C SER A 88 -7.07 -2.78 10.35
N PRO A 89 -7.55 -1.76 11.07
CA PRO A 89 -6.71 -1.01 11.99
C PRO A 89 -6.35 -1.85 13.21
N TRP A 90 -5.42 -1.37 14.04
CA TRP A 90 -4.96 -2.12 15.23
C TRP A 90 -6.09 -2.45 16.23
N ASP A 91 -7.05 -1.54 16.34
CA ASP A 91 -8.22 -1.61 17.22
C ASP A 91 -9.44 -2.28 16.58
N ASP A 92 -9.29 -2.96 15.44
CA ASP A 92 -10.34 -3.80 14.83
C ASP A 92 -10.71 -4.96 15.76
N ASP A 93 -11.98 -5.01 16.17
CA ASP A 93 -12.51 -6.02 17.08
C ASP A 93 -13.02 -7.29 16.38
N GLY A 94 -12.88 -7.37 15.05
CA GLY A 94 -13.32 -8.47 14.21
C GLY A 94 -14.84 -8.50 13.98
N SER A 95 -15.56 -7.47 14.38
CA SER A 95 -16.97 -7.30 14.05
C SER A 95 -17.16 -6.85 12.60
N SER A 96 -18.39 -7.00 12.08
CA SER A 96 -18.74 -6.50 10.74
C SER A 96 -19.19 -5.03 10.78
N ASP A 97 -18.85 -4.27 11.82
CA ASP A 97 -19.23 -2.86 11.93
C ASP A 97 -18.24 -1.99 11.14
N GLU A 98 -18.75 -1.21 10.19
CA GLU A 98 -17.94 -0.31 9.37
C GLU A 98 -17.27 0.81 10.20
N SER A 99 -17.66 1.01 11.47
CA SER A 99 -16.94 1.92 12.38
C SER A 99 -15.61 1.37 12.87
N GLU A 100 -15.41 0.05 12.87
CA GLU A 100 -14.23 -0.62 13.41
C GLU A 100 -13.19 -0.93 12.33
N ILE A 101 -13.62 -1.04 11.07
CA ILE A 101 -12.76 -1.28 9.90
C ILE A 101 -12.54 -0.02 9.04
N ILE A 102 -11.65 -0.12 8.07
CA ILE A 102 -11.42 0.92 7.05
C ILE A 102 -11.80 0.35 5.68
N THR A 103 -13.01 0.65 5.21
CA THR A 103 -13.50 0.30 3.87
C THR A 103 -12.93 1.23 2.78
N ASP A 104 -13.06 0.86 1.50
CA ASP A 104 -12.69 1.73 0.38
C ASP A 104 -13.40 3.10 0.42
N VAL A 105 -14.69 3.12 0.77
CA VAL A 105 -15.50 4.34 0.94
C VAL A 105 -14.98 5.19 2.09
N THR A 106 -14.65 4.55 3.20
CA THR A 106 -14.13 5.25 4.39
C THR A 106 -12.79 5.88 4.05
N LEU A 107 -11.88 5.12 3.46
CA LEU A 107 -10.55 5.59 3.07
C LEU A 107 -10.65 6.71 2.04
N GLU A 108 -11.47 6.56 1.00
CA GLU A 108 -11.70 7.60 -0.01
C GLU A 108 -12.22 8.89 0.64
N SER A 109 -13.16 8.79 1.59
CA SER A 109 -13.68 9.97 2.29
C SER A 109 -12.60 10.75 3.06
N TRP A 110 -11.54 10.08 3.50
CA TRP A 110 -10.41 10.69 4.18
C TRP A 110 -9.44 11.35 3.20
N VAL A 111 -9.24 10.77 2.01
CA VAL A 111 -8.29 11.28 1.01
C VAL A 111 -8.87 12.23 -0.02
N ARG A 112 -10.21 12.31 -0.17
CA ARG A 112 -10.90 13.12 -1.21
C ARG A 112 -10.51 14.59 -1.28
N GLY A 113 -10.04 15.16 -0.16
CA GLY A 113 -9.59 16.56 -0.12
C GLY A 113 -8.18 16.78 -0.65
N PHE A 114 -7.41 15.73 -0.92
CA PHE A 114 -6.03 15.84 -1.36
C PHE A 114 -5.97 16.46 -2.77
N PRO A 115 -5.19 17.52 -2.99
CA PRO A 115 -5.23 18.28 -4.25
C PRO A 115 -4.51 17.63 -5.42
N GLY A 116 -3.70 16.60 -5.18
CA GLY A 116 -2.92 15.89 -6.19
C GLY A 116 -3.21 14.39 -6.18
N ASN A 117 -2.22 13.58 -6.55
CA ASN A 117 -2.45 12.14 -6.72
C ASN A 117 -2.31 11.36 -5.41
N VAL A 118 -3.10 10.28 -5.29
CA VAL A 118 -3.04 9.38 -4.14
C VAL A 118 -2.74 7.96 -4.62
N THR A 119 -1.64 7.39 -4.12
CA THR A 119 -1.25 6.00 -4.37
C THR A 119 -1.45 5.17 -3.11
N LEU A 120 -2.23 4.10 -3.22
CA LEU A 120 -2.43 3.12 -2.17
C LEU A 120 -1.64 1.85 -2.51
N ILE A 121 -0.77 1.41 -1.60
CA ILE A 121 0.00 0.18 -1.72
C ILE A 121 -0.41 -0.75 -0.57
N ILE A 122 -0.98 -1.90 -0.89
CA ILE A 122 -1.61 -2.80 0.09
C ILE A 122 -0.94 -4.15 0.03
N ASP A 123 -0.30 -4.54 1.12
CA ASP A 123 0.34 -5.82 1.32
C ASP A 123 -0.49 -6.68 2.27
N GLY A 124 -1.48 -7.37 1.72
CA GLY A 124 -2.37 -8.24 2.48
C GLY A 124 -3.31 -9.07 1.61
N ALA A 125 -4.00 -10.02 2.22
CA ALA A 125 -4.93 -10.93 1.55
C ALA A 125 -6.09 -10.17 0.88
N HIS A 126 -6.56 -10.64 -0.29
CA HIS A 126 -7.65 -10.01 -1.05
C HIS A 126 -7.45 -8.52 -1.38
N SER A 127 -6.22 -8.00 -1.26
CA SER A 127 -5.92 -6.57 -1.36
C SER A 127 -6.39 -5.92 -2.68
N ALA A 128 -6.48 -6.68 -3.77
CA ALA A 128 -7.03 -6.18 -5.04
C ALA A 128 -8.49 -5.71 -4.94
N THR A 129 -9.26 -6.21 -3.98
CA THR A 129 -10.69 -5.86 -3.81
C THR A 129 -10.90 -4.40 -3.42
N MET A 130 -9.93 -3.79 -2.74
CA MET A 130 -9.91 -2.35 -2.43
C MET A 130 -9.89 -1.45 -3.68
N ALA A 131 -9.59 -2.03 -4.86
CA ALA A 131 -9.59 -1.33 -6.14
C ALA A 131 -10.64 -1.85 -7.13
N ASP A 132 -11.30 -2.97 -6.86
CA ASP A 132 -12.11 -3.68 -7.87
C ASP A 132 -13.61 -3.31 -7.88
N GLY A 133 -14.07 -2.56 -6.87
CA GLY A 133 -15.37 -1.90 -6.86
C GLY A 133 -16.56 -2.87 -6.92
N LYS A 134 -16.44 -4.07 -6.32
CA LYS A 134 -17.60 -4.96 -6.15
C LYS A 134 -17.65 -5.67 -4.80
N ALA A 135 -18.43 -5.07 -3.88
CA ALA A 135 -19.17 -5.82 -2.87
C ALA A 135 -20.69 -5.54 -2.86
N PHE A 136 -21.23 -4.75 -3.80
CA PHE A 136 -22.59 -4.13 -3.92
C PHE A 136 -22.57 -2.57 -4.01
N ARG A 137 -21.44 -2.00 -4.51
CA ARG A 137 -21.11 -0.59 -4.87
C ARG A 137 -20.98 0.37 -3.69
N PRO A 138 -19.85 1.09 -3.55
CA PRO A 138 -19.42 2.11 -4.51
C PRO A 138 -17.97 1.95 -5.04
N PHE A 139 -17.57 2.82 -5.97
CA PHE A 139 -16.33 2.77 -6.74
C PHE A 139 -15.34 3.86 -6.30
N ALA A 140 -15.17 4.05 -4.99
CA ALA A 140 -14.63 5.31 -4.46
C ALA A 140 -13.15 5.53 -4.87
N LEU A 141 -12.34 4.48 -4.82
CA LEU A 141 -10.92 4.52 -5.22
C LEU A 141 -10.67 4.24 -6.71
N ARG A 142 -11.72 4.27 -7.56
CA ARG A 142 -11.59 4.20 -9.03
C ARG A 142 -11.73 5.56 -9.72
N GLU A 143 -11.85 6.63 -8.96
CA GLU A 143 -11.83 7.98 -9.51
C GLU A 143 -10.46 8.31 -10.13
N VAL A 144 -10.42 9.34 -10.97
CA VAL A 144 -9.32 9.72 -11.89
C VAL A 144 -7.94 9.80 -11.22
N GLU A 145 -7.88 10.09 -9.91
CA GLU A 145 -6.69 10.49 -9.15
C GLU A 145 -6.11 9.39 -8.22
N TYR A 146 -6.72 8.20 -8.20
CA TYR A 146 -6.33 7.10 -7.31
C TYR A 146 -5.61 5.96 -8.05
N THR A 147 -4.42 5.61 -7.58
CA THR A 147 -3.66 4.43 -8.06
C THR A 147 -3.54 3.40 -6.95
N VAL A 148 -3.81 2.13 -7.25
CA VAL A 148 -3.71 1.04 -6.26
C VAL A 148 -2.74 -0.05 -6.71
N LEU A 149 -1.78 -0.39 -5.85
CA LEU A 149 -0.89 -1.54 -5.96
C LEU A 149 -1.25 -2.53 -4.86
N ALA A 150 -1.75 -3.69 -5.22
CA ALA A 150 -2.15 -4.72 -4.27
C ALA A 150 -1.20 -5.92 -4.36
N GLY A 151 -0.80 -6.47 -3.21
CA GLY A 151 0.08 -7.62 -3.11
C GLY A 151 -0.57 -8.94 -3.56
N ALA A 152 -1.89 -9.04 -3.54
CA ALA A 152 -2.63 -10.26 -3.86
C ALA A 152 -3.93 -9.98 -4.65
N GLN A 153 -4.33 -10.92 -5.51
CA GLN A 153 -5.65 -10.91 -6.15
C GLN A 153 -6.77 -11.26 -5.13
N ASP A 154 -8.03 -11.03 -5.53
CA ASP A 154 -9.17 -11.60 -4.81
C ASP A 154 -9.05 -13.14 -4.71
N GLY A 155 -9.23 -13.66 -3.51
CA GLY A 155 -9.09 -15.08 -3.18
C GLY A 155 -7.66 -15.53 -2.88
N GLN A 156 -6.68 -14.63 -2.88
CA GLN A 156 -5.28 -14.96 -2.59
C GLN A 156 -4.81 -14.37 -1.25
N MET A 157 -3.97 -15.13 -0.55
CA MET A 157 -3.18 -14.67 0.60
C MET A 157 -1.85 -14.07 0.10
N VAL A 158 -1.22 -13.25 0.92
CA VAL A 158 0.17 -12.82 0.71
C VAL A 158 1.11 -13.82 1.39
N THR A 159 2.25 -14.08 0.76
CA THR A 159 3.29 -14.99 1.27
C THR A 159 4.41 -14.22 1.93
N TYR A 160 4.71 -14.58 3.19
CA TYR A 160 5.91 -14.16 3.90
C TYR A 160 7.06 -15.14 3.65
N ASP A 161 8.24 -14.63 3.26
CA ASP A 161 9.45 -15.45 3.15
C ASP A 161 10.44 -15.10 4.28
N PRO A 162 10.69 -16.02 5.23
CA PRO A 162 11.65 -15.82 6.31
C PRO A 162 13.08 -15.50 5.85
N ASN A 163 13.46 -15.90 4.63
CA ASN A 163 14.78 -15.56 4.07
C ASN A 163 14.88 -14.10 3.66
N PHE A 164 13.76 -13.48 3.31
CA PHE A 164 13.68 -12.04 3.03
C PHE A 164 13.45 -11.23 4.30
N GLY A 165 12.78 -11.82 5.30
CA GLY A 165 12.31 -11.08 6.47
C GLY A 165 11.15 -10.13 6.15
N HIS A 166 10.49 -10.38 5.01
CA HIS A 166 9.49 -9.52 4.39
C HIS A 166 8.47 -10.37 3.64
N SER A 167 7.30 -9.81 3.34
CA SER A 167 6.44 -10.40 2.32
C SER A 167 7.15 -10.46 0.97
N VAL A 168 6.83 -11.45 0.14
CA VAL A 168 7.40 -11.58 -1.22
C VAL A 168 7.06 -10.35 -2.06
N PHE A 169 5.87 -9.77 -1.88
CA PHE A 169 5.47 -8.54 -2.56
C PHE A 169 6.33 -7.35 -2.13
N THR A 170 6.40 -7.08 -0.82
CA THR A 170 7.17 -5.95 -0.27
C THR A 170 8.66 -6.08 -0.57
N HIS A 171 9.22 -7.30 -0.49
CA HIS A 171 10.61 -7.55 -0.86
C HIS A 171 10.94 -7.10 -2.28
N TRP A 172 10.15 -7.53 -3.27
CA TRP A 172 10.42 -7.20 -4.67
C TRP A 172 10.11 -5.74 -4.99
N LEU A 173 9.10 -5.15 -4.35
CA LEU A 173 8.82 -3.72 -4.42
C LEU A 173 10.06 -2.91 -3.98
N LEU A 174 10.58 -3.19 -2.78
CA LEU A 174 11.75 -2.51 -2.25
C LEU A 174 13.00 -2.74 -3.10
N THR A 175 13.20 -3.97 -3.58
CA THR A 175 14.35 -4.31 -4.43
C THR A 175 14.34 -3.51 -5.73
N GLY A 176 13.16 -3.30 -6.34
CA GLY A 176 13.02 -2.48 -7.55
C GLY A 176 13.48 -1.04 -7.34
N ILE A 177 13.16 -0.46 -6.18
CA ILE A 177 13.53 0.91 -5.81
C ILE A 177 15.01 1.01 -5.45
N GLU A 178 15.49 0.17 -4.54
CA GLU A 178 16.86 0.24 -4.01
C GLU A 178 17.91 -0.05 -5.09
N SER A 179 17.62 -1.00 -5.97
CA SER A 179 18.49 -1.32 -7.10
C SER A 179 18.30 -0.39 -8.29
N LYS A 180 17.26 0.45 -8.28
CA LYS A 180 16.81 1.30 -9.39
C LYS A 180 16.38 0.52 -10.63
N ALA A 181 16.17 -0.79 -10.50
CA ALA A 181 15.80 -1.64 -11.62
C ALA A 181 14.32 -1.50 -12.01
N ALA A 182 13.51 -0.83 -11.18
CA ALA A 182 12.15 -0.46 -11.52
C ALA A 182 12.09 0.77 -12.45
N ASP A 183 13.05 1.69 -12.38
CA ASP A 183 13.16 2.83 -13.31
C ASP A 183 13.38 2.28 -14.73
N SER A 184 12.32 2.27 -15.53
CA SER A 184 12.25 1.56 -16.79
C SER A 184 12.70 2.49 -17.93
N LEU A 185 12.37 2.19 -19.20
CA LEU A 185 12.75 3.10 -20.29
C LEU A 185 11.65 4.15 -20.52
N PRO A 186 11.98 5.46 -20.46
CA PRO A 186 13.32 6.05 -20.33
C PRO A 186 13.83 6.12 -18.89
N HIS A 187 15.12 5.83 -18.67
CA HIS A 187 15.74 5.95 -17.35
C HIS A 187 15.91 7.43 -16.94
N ASP A 188 14.89 8.01 -16.32
CA ASP A 188 14.82 9.44 -16.02
C ASP A 188 15.07 9.77 -14.54
N GLY A 189 15.27 8.75 -13.71
CA GLY A 189 15.52 8.91 -12.27
C GLY A 189 14.26 9.02 -11.43
N ASP A 190 13.09 8.98 -12.07
CA ASP A 190 11.80 8.76 -11.43
C ASP A 190 11.46 7.27 -11.48
N ILE A 191 10.78 6.80 -10.44
CA ILE A 191 10.12 5.49 -10.46
C ILE A 191 8.64 5.77 -10.27
N THR A 192 7.85 5.39 -11.25
CA THR A 192 6.39 5.53 -11.20
C THR A 192 5.72 4.31 -10.56
N ALA A 193 4.44 4.48 -10.24
CA ALA A 193 3.59 3.41 -9.76
C ALA A 193 3.48 2.22 -10.73
N LEU A 194 3.34 2.50 -12.04
CA LEU A 194 3.27 1.46 -13.08
C LEU A 194 4.61 0.73 -13.20
N GLU A 195 5.71 1.46 -13.29
CA GLU A 195 7.06 0.91 -13.39
C GLU A 195 7.40 -0.02 -12.23
N LEU A 196 7.08 0.42 -11.01
CA LEU A 196 7.30 -0.38 -9.82
C LEU A 196 6.43 -1.64 -9.81
N TYR A 197 5.16 -1.52 -10.22
CA TYR A 197 4.28 -2.68 -10.36
C TYR A 197 4.79 -3.67 -11.40
N GLU A 198 5.18 -3.22 -12.59
CA GLU A 198 5.68 -4.09 -13.66
C GLU A 198 6.94 -4.85 -13.24
N TYR A 199 7.87 -4.16 -12.58
CA TYR A 199 9.05 -4.79 -11.98
C TYR A 199 8.66 -5.85 -10.95
N THR A 200 7.82 -5.48 -9.98
CA THR A 200 7.41 -6.32 -8.86
C THR A 200 6.70 -7.58 -9.36
N LYS A 201 5.72 -7.41 -10.26
CA LYS A 201 4.97 -8.51 -10.89
C LYS A 201 5.90 -9.49 -11.60
N LYS A 202 6.84 -8.98 -12.39
CA LYS A 202 7.80 -9.83 -13.09
C LYS A 202 8.64 -10.65 -12.12
N LYS A 203 9.13 -10.03 -11.05
CA LYS A 203 9.98 -10.70 -10.06
C LYS A 203 9.24 -11.71 -9.21
N MET A 204 8.00 -11.42 -8.83
CA MET A 204 7.13 -12.39 -8.16
C MET A 204 6.83 -13.58 -9.05
N TYR A 205 6.53 -13.36 -10.33
CA TYR A 205 6.31 -14.45 -11.29
C TYR A 205 7.55 -15.35 -11.45
N GLU A 206 8.75 -14.75 -11.49
CA GLU A 206 10.02 -15.49 -11.50
C GLU A 206 10.25 -16.26 -10.19
N TYR A 207 9.96 -15.64 -9.04
CA TYR A 207 10.13 -16.23 -7.71
C TYR A 207 9.21 -17.44 -7.49
N PHE A 208 7.92 -17.32 -7.81
CA PHE A 208 6.92 -18.39 -7.66
C PHE A 208 6.95 -19.45 -8.77
N ASN A 209 8.12 -19.66 -9.36
CA ASN A 209 8.35 -20.62 -10.43
C ASN A 209 7.28 -20.54 -11.54
N ASN A 210 7.07 -19.33 -12.09
CA ASN A 210 6.05 -19.06 -13.10
C ASN A 210 4.60 -19.33 -12.61
N ASN A 211 4.30 -18.98 -11.37
CA ASN A 211 3.02 -19.21 -10.69
C ASN A 211 2.65 -20.71 -10.59
N THR A 212 3.63 -21.58 -10.38
CA THR A 212 3.39 -23.02 -10.19
C THR A 212 3.57 -23.50 -8.76
N ASP A 213 4.20 -22.69 -7.91
CA ASP A 213 4.30 -22.96 -6.47
C ASP A 213 2.92 -22.88 -5.80
N SER A 214 2.70 -23.61 -4.71
CA SER A 214 1.35 -23.73 -4.11
C SER A 214 0.89 -22.48 -3.36
N ASP A 215 1.83 -21.67 -2.93
CA ASP A 215 1.70 -20.44 -2.16
C ASP A 215 1.92 -19.20 -3.03
N TYR A 216 1.81 -19.33 -4.36
CA TYR A 216 1.92 -18.18 -5.25
C TYR A 216 0.77 -17.19 -5.03
N HIS A 217 1.11 -15.92 -5.17
CA HIS A 217 0.14 -14.85 -5.30
C HIS A 217 0.59 -13.86 -6.37
N VAL A 218 -0.37 -13.16 -6.97
CA VAL A 218 -0.12 -12.28 -8.11
C VAL A 218 -0.49 -10.86 -7.69
N PRO A 219 0.42 -9.89 -7.81
CA PRO A 219 0.06 -8.52 -7.48
C PRO A 219 -0.96 -7.99 -8.48
N ALA A 220 -1.82 -7.08 -8.03
CA ALA A 220 -2.77 -6.37 -8.88
C ALA A 220 -2.42 -4.88 -8.97
N PHE A 221 -2.86 -4.27 -10.07
CA PHE A 221 -2.67 -2.85 -10.33
C PHE A 221 -3.96 -2.25 -10.84
N HIS A 222 -4.38 -1.17 -10.20
CA HIS A 222 -5.41 -0.30 -10.72
C HIS A 222 -4.79 1.05 -11.04
N GLU A 223 -4.75 1.36 -12.32
CA GLU A 223 -4.30 2.65 -12.83
C GLU A 223 -5.47 3.65 -12.75
N GLY A 224 -5.29 4.71 -11.98
CA GLY A 224 -6.11 5.92 -12.12
C GLY A 224 -5.96 6.51 -13.53
N TYR A 225 -6.85 7.41 -13.94
CA TYR A 225 -6.79 8.00 -15.29
C TYR A 225 -5.53 8.85 -15.53
N ASP A 226 -4.99 9.47 -14.47
CA ASP A 226 -3.68 10.13 -14.45
C ASP A 226 -2.62 9.29 -13.69
N GLY A 227 -2.88 7.98 -13.54
CA GLY A 227 -2.37 7.12 -12.47
C GLY A 227 -0.91 6.65 -12.54
N ASP A 228 -0.15 7.07 -13.54
CA ASP A 228 1.29 6.79 -13.63
C ASP A 228 2.10 7.79 -12.80
N THR A 229 1.87 7.77 -11.49
CA THR A 229 2.37 8.77 -10.55
C THR A 229 3.79 8.45 -10.12
N VAL A 230 4.66 9.46 -10.07
CA VAL A 230 5.99 9.34 -9.48
C VAL A 230 5.86 9.06 -7.99
N ILE A 231 6.36 7.91 -7.54
CA ILE A 231 6.36 7.49 -6.14
C ILE A 231 7.75 7.56 -5.51
N TYR A 232 8.81 7.58 -6.32
CA TYR A 232 10.18 7.69 -5.85
C TYR A 232 11.08 8.44 -6.85
N ARG A 233 12.01 9.25 -6.33
CA ARG A 233 13.01 10.00 -7.12
C ARG A 233 14.38 9.94 -6.45
N TYR A 234 15.42 9.57 -7.22
CA TYR A 234 16.80 9.38 -6.73
C TYR A 234 17.86 10.21 -7.43
#